data_AF-W2FWN7-F1
#
_entry.id   AF-W2FWN7-F1
#
_cell.length_a   1.000
_cell.length_b   1.000
_cell.length_c   1.000
_cell.angle_alpha   90.00
_cell.angle_beta   90.00
_cell.angle_gamma   90.00
#
_symmetry.space_group_name_H-M   'P 1'
#
loop_
_entity.id
_entity.type
_entity.pdbx_description
1 polymer ?
#
loop_
_entity_poly.entity_id
_entity_poly.type
_entity_poly.pdbx_seq_one_letter_code
_entity_poly.pdbx_strand_id
1 'polypeptide(L)'
;MSSATEQEAKEQMYRWRTISKGMIGLVGVYTVYAIGDHLSHEHHEEETPAYPYLKMRTKPFPWPESNCDLLDFECRRKAREAKKALE
;
A
#
# COMPACT_ATOMS: atom_id res chain seq x y z
N MET A 1 -13.41 -9.21 -43.57
CA MET A 1 -14.50 -9.72 -42.71
C MET A 1 -13.85 -10.36 -41.49
N SER A 2 -14.31 -10.01 -40.30
CA SER A 2 -13.73 -10.45 -39.01
C SER A 2 -13.49 -11.96 -38.99
N SER A 3 -12.25 -12.38 -38.78
CA SER A 3 -11.84 -13.80 -38.78
C SER A 3 -12.12 -14.49 -37.44
N ALA A 4 -13.17 -14.09 -36.74
CA ALA A 4 -13.63 -14.71 -35.51
C ALA A 4 -15.11 -15.09 -35.71
N THR A 5 -15.35 -16.38 -35.91
CA THR A 5 -16.68 -16.97 -35.88
C THR A 5 -17.25 -16.88 -34.46
N GLU A 6 -18.58 -16.88 -34.33
CA GLU A 6 -19.25 -16.85 -33.00
C GLU A 6 -18.81 -18.03 -32.11
N GLN A 7 -18.48 -19.18 -32.72
CA GLN A 7 -17.98 -20.35 -32.02
C GLN A 7 -16.58 -20.12 -31.45
N GLU A 8 -15.64 -19.59 -32.24
CA GLU A 8 -14.29 -19.25 -31.77
C GLU A 8 -14.33 -18.23 -30.62
N ALA A 9 -15.25 -17.27 -30.67
CA ALA A 9 -15.44 -16.31 -29.58
C ALA A 9 -15.89 -16.98 -28.27
N LYS A 10 -16.82 -17.95 -28.34
CA LYS A 10 -17.29 -18.71 -27.17
C LYS A 10 -16.17 -19.56 -26.56
N GLU A 11 -15.37 -20.21 -27.40
CA GLU A 11 -14.24 -21.03 -26.94
C GLU A 11 -13.15 -20.18 -26.27
N GLN A 12 -12.80 -19.04 -26.86
CA GLN A 12 -11.84 -18.12 -26.26
C GLN A 12 -12.33 -17.58 -24.91
N MET A 13 -13.61 -17.19 -24.80
CA MET A 13 -14.20 -16.77 -23.53
C MET A 13 -14.14 -17.87 -22.47
N TYR A 14 -14.50 -19.11 -22.84
CA TYR A 14 -14.46 -20.24 -21.91
C TYR A 14 -13.03 -20.52 -21.41
N ARG A 15 -12.05 -20.49 -22.31
CA ARG A 15 -10.63 -20.68 -21.98
C ARG A 15 -10.16 -19.62 -20.99
N TRP A 16 -10.36 -18.34 -21.28
CA TRP A 16 -9.91 -17.26 -20.40
C TRP A 16 -10.63 -17.26 -19.06
N ARG A 17 -11.94 -17.56 -19.03
CA ARG A 17 -12.69 -17.70 -17.77
C ARG A 17 -12.11 -18.82 -16.89
N THR A 18 -11.67 -19.91 -17.50
CA THR A 18 -11.09 -21.05 -16.79
C THR A 18 -9.71 -20.69 -16.22
N ILE A 19 -8.87 -20.04 -17.03
CA ILE A 19 -7.56 -19.54 -16.59
C ILE A 19 -7.73 -18.53 -15.44
N SER A 20 -8.63 -17.56 -15.57
CA SER A 20 -8.89 -16.56 -14.52
C SER A 20 -9.33 -17.20 -13.21
N LYS A 21 -10.18 -18.24 -13.25
CA LYS A 21 -10.55 -19.00 -12.04
C LYS A 21 -9.34 -19.64 -11.36
N GLY A 22 -8.41 -20.20 -12.14
CA GLY A 22 -7.14 -20.72 -11.61
C GLY A 22 -6.28 -19.62 -10.97
N MET A 23 -6.16 -18.48 -11.65
CA MET A 23 -5.38 -17.34 -11.16
C MET A 23 -5.96 -16.73 -9.88
N ILE A 24 -7.29 -16.69 -9.73
CA ILE A 24 -7.95 -16.27 -8.49
C ILE A 24 -7.51 -17.17 -7.33
N GLY A 25 -7.43 -18.48 -7.54
CA GLY A 25 -6.93 -19.41 -6.52
C GLY A 25 -5.48 -19.13 -6.13
N LEU A 26 -4.59 -18.94 -7.12
CA LEU A 26 -3.19 -18.61 -6.89
C LEU A 26 -3.02 -17.30 -6.10
N VAL A 27 -3.71 -16.24 -6.53
CA VAL A 27 -3.68 -14.95 -5.82
C VAL A 27 -4.20 -15.11 -4.40
N GLY A 28 -5.28 -15.87 -4.18
CA GLY A 28 -5.81 -16.14 -2.85
C GLY A 28 -4.77 -16.75 -1.89
N VAL A 29 -4.02 -17.77 -2.36
CA VAL A 29 -2.95 -18.38 -1.56
C VAL A 29 -1.84 -17.37 -1.26
N TYR A 30 -1.39 -16.62 -2.27
CA TYR A 30 -0.35 -15.61 -2.09
C TYR A 30 -0.79 -14.48 -1.15
N THR A 31 -2.05 -14.06 -1.20
CA THR A 31 -2.61 -13.05 -0.29
C THR A 31 -2.58 -13.53 1.16
N VAL A 32 -2.97 -14.78 1.45
CA VAL A 32 -2.89 -15.32 2.83
C VAL A 32 -1.44 -15.34 3.32
N TYR A 33 -0.51 -15.76 2.48
CA TYR A 33 0.93 -15.73 2.80
C TYR A 33 1.42 -14.31 3.10
N ALA A 34 1.11 -13.35 2.22
CA ALA A 34 1.52 -11.96 2.37
C ALA A 34 0.89 -11.29 3.62
N ILE A 35 -0.35 -11.64 3.97
CA ILE A 35 -0.96 -11.19 5.23
C ILE A 35 -0.22 -11.78 6.42
N GLY A 36 0.13 -13.07 6.38
CA GLY A 36 0.91 -13.71 7.44
C GLY A 36 2.23 -12.99 7.68
N ASP A 37 2.99 -12.75 6.62
CA ASP A 37 4.25 -12.00 6.64
C ASP A 37 4.05 -10.56 7.15
N HIS A 38 3.05 -9.84 6.62
CA HIS A 38 2.75 -8.47 7.00
C HIS A 38 2.25 -8.34 8.45
N LEU A 39 1.70 -9.38 9.07
CA LEU A 39 1.32 -9.33 10.49
C LEU A 39 2.45 -9.81 11.41
N SER A 40 3.45 -10.52 10.87
CA SER A 40 4.57 -11.05 11.65
C SER A 40 5.83 -10.19 11.64
N HIS A 41 5.97 -9.26 10.69
CA HIS A 41 7.12 -8.35 10.71
C HIS A 41 7.02 -7.40 11.90
N GLU A 42 8.10 -7.28 12.69
CA GLU A 42 8.19 -6.26 13.71
C GLU A 42 8.10 -4.89 13.02
N HIS A 43 7.14 -4.07 13.46
CA HIS A 43 7.22 -2.64 13.22
C HIS A 43 8.43 -2.16 14.01
N HIS A 44 9.60 -2.16 13.38
CA HIS A 44 10.80 -1.56 13.92
C HIS A 44 10.53 -0.07 14.12
N GLU A 45 9.90 0.28 15.24
CA GLU A 45 10.19 1.51 15.98
C GLU A 45 11.58 1.37 16.61
N GLU A 46 12.57 0.87 15.85
CA GLU A 46 13.94 1.19 16.22
C GLU A 46 14.00 2.71 16.19
N GLU A 47 14.38 3.28 17.33
CA GLU A 47 14.75 4.68 17.48
C GLU A 47 15.88 4.95 16.50
N THR A 48 15.54 5.13 15.22
CA THR A 48 16.51 5.46 14.18
C THR A 48 17.17 6.74 14.67
N PRO A 49 18.50 6.71 14.90
CA PRO A 49 19.18 7.88 15.39
C PRO A 49 18.83 9.07 14.48
N ALA A 50 18.57 10.23 15.07
CA ALA A 50 18.19 11.43 14.33
C ALA A 50 19.39 11.94 13.52
N TYR A 51 19.68 11.25 12.41
CA TYR A 51 20.78 11.60 11.53
C TYR A 51 20.44 12.91 10.81
N PRO A 52 21.41 13.82 10.65
CA PRO A 52 21.15 15.16 10.09
C PRO A 52 20.71 15.15 8.62
N TYR A 53 20.95 14.05 7.90
CA TYR A 53 20.50 13.86 6.52
C TYR A 53 19.07 13.30 6.42
N LEU A 54 18.52 12.73 7.51
CA LEU A 54 17.15 12.26 7.57
C LEU A 54 16.22 13.44 7.91
N LYS A 55 15.01 13.43 7.34
CA LYS A 55 13.97 14.45 7.57
C LYS A 55 14.47 15.90 7.36
N MET A 56 15.47 16.10 6.49
CA MET A 56 15.98 17.43 6.16
C MET A 56 14.87 18.29 5.53
N ARG A 57 14.64 19.48 6.10
CA ARG A 57 13.61 20.43 5.65
C ARG A 57 14.20 21.83 5.51
N THR A 58 14.31 22.32 4.29
CA THR A 58 14.69 23.72 4.00
C THR A 58 13.49 24.65 3.88
N LYS A 59 12.30 24.09 3.62
CA LYS A 59 11.02 24.81 3.54
C LYS A 59 9.92 23.96 4.17
N PRO A 60 8.97 24.56 4.92
CA PRO A 60 7.83 23.85 5.47
C PRO A 60 6.90 23.36 4.34
N PHE A 61 6.21 22.25 4.62
CA PHE A 61 5.18 21.75 3.71
C PHE A 61 3.91 22.63 3.72
N PRO A 62 3.14 22.62 2.63
CA PRO A 62 1.95 23.48 2.47
C PRO A 62 0.68 22.92 3.16
N TRP A 63 0.81 22.16 4.25
CA TRP A 63 -0.30 21.63 5.05
C TRP A 63 -0.13 21.93 6.54
N PRO A 64 -1.17 21.79 7.38
CA PRO A 64 -1.15 22.25 8.78
C PRO A 64 -0.01 21.66 9.61
N GLU A 65 0.18 20.35 9.59
CA GLU A 65 1.34 19.69 10.21
C GLU A 65 2.56 19.74 9.28
N SER A 66 3.05 20.96 9.05
CA SER A 66 4.06 21.28 8.02
C SER A 66 5.42 20.59 8.16
N ASN A 67 5.70 19.98 9.31
CA ASN A 67 6.91 19.18 9.58
C ASN A 67 6.72 17.67 9.32
N CYS A 68 5.49 17.20 9.10
CA CYS A 68 5.19 15.79 8.83
C CYS A 68 5.05 15.54 7.33
N ASP A 69 5.53 14.40 6.83
CA ASP A 69 5.39 14.03 5.41
C ASP A 69 3.94 13.75 5.02
N LEU A 70 3.66 13.60 3.72
CA LEU A 70 2.30 13.47 3.20
C LEU A 70 1.56 12.24 3.76
N LEU A 71 2.26 11.11 3.93
CA LEU A 71 1.73 9.83 4.39
C LEU A 71 2.27 9.43 5.77
N ASP A 72 2.91 10.35 6.48
CA ASP A 72 3.44 10.12 7.83
C ASP A 72 2.31 10.36 8.85
N PHE A 73 1.43 9.37 8.97
CA PHE A 73 0.26 9.41 9.85
C PHE A 73 0.65 9.47 11.33
N GLU A 74 1.73 8.79 11.72
CA GLU A 74 2.24 8.79 13.09
C GLU A 74 2.78 10.17 13.50
N CYS A 75 3.57 10.84 12.65
CA CYS A 75 4.01 12.20 12.91
C CYS A 75 2.82 13.15 13.10
N ARG A 76 1.81 13.04 12.22
CA ARG A 76 0.60 13.88 12.32
C ARG A 76 -0.18 13.61 13.60
N ARG A 77 -0.31 12.34 14.01
CA ARG A 77 -0.95 11.95 15.27
C ARG A 77 -0.23 12.58 16.45
N LYS A 78 1.10 12.40 16.56
CA LYS A 78 1.94 12.98 17.62
C LYS A 78 1.87 14.51 17.63
N ALA A 79 1.94 15.17 16.47
CA ALA A 79 1.85 16.63 16.38
C ALA A 79 0.49 17.17 16.87
N ARG A 80 -0.61 16.48 16.56
CA ARG A 80 -1.96 16.85 17.02
C ARG A 80 -2.16 16.60 18.51
N GLU A 81 -1.67 15.47 19.02
CA GLU A 81 -1.68 15.17 20.45
C GLU A 81 -0.88 16.21 21.25
N ALA A 82 0.33 16.56 20.78
CA ALA A 82 1.14 17.61 21.38
C ALA A 82 0.44 18.97 21.35
N LYS A 83 -0.23 19.33 20.25
CA LYS A 83 -1.02 20.57 20.18
C LYS A 83 -2.14 20.58 21.21
N LYS A 84 -2.90 19.48 21.35
CA LYS A 84 -3.98 19.36 22.34
C LYS A 84 -3.48 19.43 23.78
N ALA A 85 -2.29 18.90 24.06
CA ALA A 85 -1.70 18.94 25.40
C ALA A 85 -1.24 20.35 25.82
N LEU A 86 -1.15 21.29 24.87
CA LEU A 86 -0.78 22.68 25.08
C LEU A 86 -2.00 23.63 25.13
N GLU A 87 -3.21 23.13 24.86
CA GLU A 87 -4.50 23.85 24.95
C GLU A 87 -5.16 23.62 26.32
#